data_AF-A0A2E1X6Y8-F1
#
_entry.id   AF-A0A2E1X6Y8-F1
#
_cell.length_a   1.000
_cell.length_b   1.000
_cell.length_c   1.000
_cell.angle_alpha   90.00
_cell.angle_beta   90.00
_cell.angle_gamma   90.00
#
_symmetry.space_group_name_H-M   'P 1'
#
loop_
_entity.id
_entity.type
_entity.pdbx_description
1 polymer ?
#
loop_
_entity_poly.entity_id
_entity_poly.type
_entity_poly.pdbx_seq_one_letter_code
_entity_poly.pdbx_strand_id
1 'polypeptide(L)'
;MKSSDISITSFLTLGMVVLFTSLAATVSAQEVDFVLETPNTVVAPGETFVVSVLLENLDAVSIQGIQHVVSWDSNLLQLLSVTLPGDLEGSPTPLALAWNAPPPAGQGGDTGCSQWWDGDDLEAVSFGLVIDGEWTQILTPLVQMEMRVLSGASSESTTFASPPPDFTCGWLGSIVTDTRGNIVPTISQQLSVQISTLPAPSPFDCAEASEIVYLSWLEPLLYDSLRIERDGAIIAEIAGGIGTYEDHDAELGSTPTYRISGFSASVPSPPSACSVTVDGVIDAPDALSCLDNGAGVLLSWQNRLPYAGLVISRQGSFYQTVAAGTSTFIDIQPLLGIPVIYEVQGVIAGEQGAGSQCQIELPLPEKFFIRGDVNTDGQTNLSDPIITLQYLFVGGEMPCASAADHDDNGSLDLGDGVSLLSYLFAGGSPPALPFPTAGTDPTPDDLGCLEPCPDLDCGGNQEGDECLNSMSIGLGITNFDTTNMTNSPDPYDELNCPSTFLGQMVQDVWFEFTAPTSGTVTLSTCYPETVPDTDLVVYQGQCGALEIIACNGDGAVCTGEVNFLAEIPELSVTAGTSYLIRLGGFATEDFGLGTLTITSD
;
A
#
# COMPACT_ATOMS: atom_id res chain seq x y z
N MET A 1 31.61 -60.27 14.23
CA MET A 1 33.06 -60.38 13.91
C MET A 1 33.55 -58.96 13.63
N LYS A 2 34.54 -58.44 14.38
CA LYS A 2 35.91 -58.12 13.92
C LYS A 2 35.95 -57.21 12.67
N SER A 3 36.45 -55.96 12.78
CA SER A 3 37.87 -55.55 12.71
C SER A 3 38.40 -55.54 11.26
N SER A 4 39.17 -54.59 10.73
CA SER A 4 39.81 -53.35 11.23
C SER A 4 39.67 -52.24 10.15
N ASP A 5 40.41 -51.12 10.03
CA ASP A 5 41.52 -50.39 10.73
C ASP A 5 41.31 -48.87 10.43
N ILE A 6 41.98 -47.84 11.00
CA ILE A 6 43.37 -47.37 10.76
C ILE A 6 43.76 -46.39 11.90
N SER A 7 45.06 -46.33 12.23
CA SER A 7 45.60 -45.71 13.45
C SER A 7 45.85 -44.19 13.40
N ILE A 8 45.70 -43.56 14.57
CA ILE A 8 46.25 -42.25 14.94
C ILE A 8 47.77 -42.40 15.25
N THR A 9 48.56 -41.37 14.97
CA THR A 9 49.87 -41.14 15.64
C THR A 9 50.09 -39.65 15.89
N SER A 10 50.01 -39.25 17.17
CA SER A 10 50.47 -37.93 17.65
C SER A 10 51.90 -38.03 18.17
N PHE A 11 52.69 -36.98 17.96
CA PHE A 11 53.92 -36.72 18.73
C PHE A 11 54.00 -35.25 19.13
N LEU A 12 54.09 -34.99 20.43
CA LEU A 12 54.47 -33.68 20.99
C LEU A 12 56.00 -33.55 20.96
N THR A 13 56.51 -32.40 20.54
CA THR A 13 57.85 -31.93 20.94
C THR A 13 57.85 -30.44 21.29
N LEU A 14 57.84 -30.20 22.60
CA LEU A 14 58.47 -29.12 23.37
C LEU A 14 58.94 -27.85 22.62
N GLY A 15 58.40 -26.70 23.02
CA GLY A 15 58.76 -25.40 22.46
C GLY A 15 60.06 -24.81 23.00
N MET A 16 60.67 -23.94 22.19
CA MET A 16 61.75 -23.03 22.58
C MET A 16 61.42 -21.64 22.01
N VAL A 17 60.91 -20.75 22.86
CA VAL A 17 60.57 -19.38 22.47
C VAL A 17 61.86 -18.57 22.38
N VAL A 18 62.31 -18.30 21.17
CA VAL A 18 63.39 -17.32 20.91
C VAL A 18 62.74 -15.96 20.70
N LEU A 19 62.78 -15.10 21.72
CA LEU A 19 62.45 -13.69 21.55
C LEU A 19 63.55 -13.01 20.72
N PHE A 20 63.36 -13.00 19.40
CA PHE A 20 63.99 -11.98 18.56
C PHE A 20 63.25 -10.66 18.75
N THR A 21 63.76 -9.81 19.63
CA THR A 21 63.41 -8.37 19.62
C THR A 21 64.08 -7.73 18.41
N SER A 22 63.54 -7.95 17.21
CA SER A 22 63.84 -7.09 16.08
C SER A 22 63.21 -5.73 16.34
N LEU A 23 64.03 -4.73 16.71
CA LEU A 23 63.70 -3.35 16.35
C LEU A 23 63.71 -3.27 14.83
N ALA A 24 62.57 -3.57 14.22
CA ALA A 24 62.26 -3.03 12.92
C ALA A 24 62.09 -1.53 13.11
N ALA A 25 63.18 -0.79 12.96
CA ALA A 25 63.07 0.62 12.64
C ALA A 25 62.39 0.68 11.27
N THR A 26 61.08 0.91 11.27
CA THR A 26 60.38 1.40 10.09
C THR A 26 60.99 2.75 9.77
N VAL A 27 62.00 2.74 8.89
CA VAL A 27 62.33 3.91 8.11
C VAL A 27 61.07 4.16 7.30
N SER A 28 60.26 5.13 7.73
CA SER A 28 59.30 5.76 6.83
C SER A 28 60.15 6.30 5.69
N ALA A 29 60.05 5.68 4.52
CA ALA A 29 60.49 6.35 3.31
C ALA A 29 59.60 7.58 3.21
N GLN A 30 60.22 8.75 3.01
CA GLN A 30 59.44 9.97 2.87
C GLN A 30 58.68 9.85 1.53
N GLU A 31 57.36 9.70 1.60
CA GLU A 31 56.55 9.20 0.49
C GLU A 31 55.44 10.19 0.12
N VAL A 32 55.14 10.26 -1.18
CA VAL A 32 54.15 11.16 -1.76
C VAL A 32 53.25 10.36 -2.69
N ASP A 33 51.95 10.37 -2.42
CA ASP A 33 50.99 9.55 -3.13
C ASP A 33 50.19 10.39 -4.14
N PHE A 34 50.05 9.86 -5.36
CA PHE A 34 48.99 10.30 -6.27
C PHE A 34 47.72 9.50 -5.98
N VAL A 35 46.73 10.18 -5.42
CA VAL A 35 45.41 9.64 -5.08
C VAL A 35 44.44 9.98 -6.20
N LEU A 36 43.62 9.00 -6.59
CA LEU A 36 42.53 9.17 -7.56
C LEU A 36 41.21 9.02 -6.83
N GLU A 37 40.35 10.04 -6.90
CA GLU A 37 39.02 10.02 -6.28
C GLU A 37 37.91 10.43 -7.25
N THR A 38 36.69 9.96 -6.98
CA THR A 38 35.44 10.32 -7.66
C THR A 38 34.32 10.35 -6.61
N PRO A 39 33.33 11.25 -6.70
CA PRO A 39 32.14 11.19 -5.87
C PRO A 39 31.32 9.90 -6.08
N ASN A 40 31.32 9.39 -7.32
CA ASN A 40 30.52 8.23 -7.76
C ASN A 40 31.45 7.13 -8.28
N THR A 41 31.47 5.98 -7.62
CA THR A 41 32.20 4.76 -8.06
C THR A 41 31.32 3.79 -8.84
N VAL A 42 30.02 4.08 -8.95
CA VAL A 42 29.05 3.40 -9.82
C VAL A 42 28.39 4.48 -10.67
N VAL A 43 28.42 4.32 -11.99
CA VAL A 43 27.92 5.31 -12.97
C VAL A 43 27.15 4.63 -14.09
N ALA A 44 26.10 5.28 -14.60
CA ALA A 44 25.26 4.74 -15.66
C ALA A 44 25.83 5.03 -17.07
N PRO A 45 25.45 4.23 -18.09
CA PRO A 45 25.83 4.49 -19.47
C PRO A 45 25.29 5.86 -19.94
N GLY A 46 26.17 6.69 -20.52
CA GLY A 46 25.86 8.08 -20.88
C GLY A 46 25.99 9.11 -19.76
N GLU A 47 26.18 8.70 -18.49
CA GLU A 47 26.38 9.61 -17.35
C GLU A 47 27.74 10.33 -17.45
N THR A 48 27.79 11.56 -16.93
CA THR A 48 29.02 12.34 -16.74
C THR A 48 29.42 12.38 -15.27
N PHE A 49 30.68 12.07 -14.97
CA PHE A 49 31.24 12.08 -13.62
C PHE A 49 32.63 12.72 -13.61
N VAL A 50 33.16 12.99 -12.42
CA VAL A 50 34.43 13.71 -12.25
C VAL A 50 35.45 12.84 -11.54
N VAL A 51 36.66 12.78 -12.09
CA VAL A 51 37.82 12.14 -11.45
C VAL A 51 38.85 13.20 -11.09
N SER A 52 39.23 13.26 -9.83
CA SER A 52 40.25 14.18 -9.31
C SER A 52 41.57 13.45 -9.08
N VAL A 53 42.68 14.09 -9.43
CA VAL A 53 44.05 13.69 -9.10
C VAL A 53 44.54 14.58 -7.96
N LEU A 54 44.83 13.97 -6.82
CA LEU A 54 45.35 14.65 -5.64
C LEU A 54 46.78 14.17 -5.34
N LEU A 55 47.58 15.07 -4.81
CA LEU A 55 48.90 14.79 -4.24
C LEU A 55 48.77 14.78 -2.72
N GLU A 56 48.99 13.62 -2.12
CA GLU A 56 49.06 13.44 -0.67
C GLU A 56 50.53 13.35 -0.23
N ASN A 57 50.94 14.26 0.65
CA ASN A 57 52.32 14.51 1.07
C ASN A 57 52.35 14.61 2.60
N LEU A 58 52.02 13.51 3.28
CA LEU A 58 51.85 13.42 4.73
C LEU A 58 53.12 13.84 5.51
N ASP A 59 54.30 13.55 4.95
CA ASP A 59 55.60 13.91 5.51
C ASP A 59 56.05 15.35 5.18
N ALA A 60 55.19 16.16 4.53
CA ALA A 60 55.44 17.55 4.17
C ALA A 60 56.80 17.78 3.47
N VAL A 61 57.14 16.90 2.52
CA VAL A 61 58.33 17.01 1.66
C VAL A 61 58.29 18.35 0.93
N SER A 62 59.44 19.03 0.80
CA SER A 62 59.59 20.23 -0.04
C SER A 62 59.67 19.82 -1.51
N ILE A 63 58.53 19.87 -2.20
CA ILE A 63 58.33 19.47 -3.59
C ILE A 63 58.57 20.67 -4.52
N GLN A 64 59.18 20.41 -5.68
CA GLN A 64 59.41 21.42 -6.73
C GLN A 64 58.97 20.96 -8.12
N GLY A 65 59.14 19.67 -8.45
CA GLY A 65 58.79 19.12 -9.76
C GLY A 65 57.83 17.96 -9.63
N ILE A 66 56.84 17.89 -10.53
CA ILE A 66 55.85 16.82 -10.57
C ILE A 66 55.64 16.44 -12.04
N GLN A 67 55.65 15.14 -12.34
CA GLN A 67 55.26 14.55 -13.62
C GLN A 67 54.33 13.37 -13.33
N HIS A 68 53.15 13.33 -13.95
CA HIS A 68 52.15 12.28 -13.74
C HIS A 68 51.30 12.03 -14.98
N VAL A 69 50.74 10.82 -15.09
CA VAL A 69 49.82 10.39 -16.14
C VAL A 69 48.73 9.55 -15.50
N VAL A 70 47.49 9.76 -15.96
CA VAL A 70 46.34 8.90 -15.67
C VAL A 70 45.77 8.43 -17.00
N SER A 71 45.64 7.12 -17.17
CA SER A 71 45.03 6.46 -18.34
C SER A 71 43.73 5.76 -17.98
N TRP A 72 42.84 5.60 -18.96
CA TRP A 72 41.56 4.89 -18.89
C TRP A 72 41.27 4.15 -20.21
N ASP A 73 40.26 3.27 -20.19
CA ASP A 73 39.79 2.55 -21.40
C ASP A 73 38.89 3.45 -22.26
N SER A 74 39.34 3.79 -23.48
CA SER A 74 38.63 4.68 -24.39
C SER A 74 37.39 4.07 -25.02
N ASN A 75 37.26 2.73 -25.02
CA ASN A 75 36.06 2.03 -25.47
C ASN A 75 34.88 2.21 -24.49
N LEU A 76 35.18 2.60 -23.25
CA LEU A 76 34.21 2.73 -22.16
C LEU A 76 34.00 4.18 -21.72
N LEU A 77 35.03 5.03 -21.81
CA LEU A 77 35.01 6.39 -21.28
C LEU A 77 35.56 7.43 -22.26
N GLN A 78 34.83 8.54 -22.39
CA GLN A 78 35.26 9.73 -23.11
C GLN A 78 35.64 10.85 -22.13
N LEU A 79 36.81 11.46 -22.33
CA LEU A 79 37.19 12.70 -21.65
C LEU A 79 36.44 13.88 -22.29
N LEU A 80 35.77 14.70 -21.49
CA LEU A 80 35.06 15.90 -21.93
C LEU A 80 35.86 17.18 -21.69
N SER A 81 36.43 17.32 -20.49
CA SER A 81 37.21 18.50 -20.10
C SER A 81 38.27 18.16 -19.05
N VAL A 82 39.30 19.01 -18.94
CA VAL A 82 40.36 18.92 -17.93
C VAL A 82 40.58 20.29 -17.30
N THR A 83 40.53 20.35 -15.97
CA THR A 83 40.96 21.51 -15.17
C THR A 83 42.35 21.21 -14.58
N LEU A 84 43.25 22.19 -14.63
CA LEU A 84 44.70 22.01 -14.46
C LEU A 84 45.25 22.71 -13.21
N PRO A 85 46.52 22.42 -12.83
CA PRO A 85 47.15 23.06 -11.68
C PRO A 85 47.18 24.59 -11.81
N GLY A 86 46.73 25.28 -10.78
CA GLY A 86 46.61 26.74 -10.73
C GLY A 86 45.23 27.30 -11.09
N ASP A 87 44.41 26.56 -11.85
CA ASP A 87 42.99 26.88 -12.09
C ASP A 87 42.06 26.19 -11.05
N LEU A 88 42.57 25.16 -10.37
CA LEU A 88 41.89 24.47 -9.27
C LEU A 88 42.09 25.17 -7.91
N GLU A 89 41.02 25.29 -7.12
CA GLU A 89 41.10 25.84 -5.75
C GLU A 89 42.00 24.96 -4.87
N GLY A 90 42.94 25.58 -4.14
CA GLY A 90 43.93 24.88 -3.32
C GLY A 90 45.15 24.32 -4.09
N SER A 91 45.16 24.41 -5.42
CA SER A 91 46.27 23.96 -6.26
C SER A 91 47.44 24.98 -6.30
N PRO A 92 48.71 24.56 -6.45
CA PRO A 92 49.83 25.47 -6.64
C PRO A 92 49.70 26.24 -7.96
N THR A 93 50.09 27.51 -7.96
CA THR A 93 50.32 28.24 -9.21
C THR A 93 51.64 27.74 -9.83
N PRO A 94 51.62 27.12 -11.03
CA PRO A 94 52.84 26.57 -11.63
C PRO A 94 53.75 27.67 -12.17
N LEU A 95 55.05 27.55 -11.91
CA LEU A 95 56.11 28.34 -12.58
C LEU A 95 56.25 27.93 -14.06
N ALA A 96 56.07 26.64 -14.33
CA ALA A 96 55.92 26.08 -15.67
C ALA A 96 54.93 24.91 -15.61
N LEU A 97 54.06 24.80 -16.62
CA LEU A 97 53.12 23.70 -16.79
C LEU A 97 53.17 23.25 -18.26
N ALA A 98 53.32 21.95 -18.45
CA ALA A 98 53.16 21.27 -19.73
C ALA A 98 52.16 20.12 -19.53
N TRP A 99 51.25 19.92 -20.47
CA TRP A 99 50.21 18.90 -20.39
C TRP A 99 49.77 18.47 -21.78
N ASN A 100 49.19 17.27 -21.87
CA ASN A 100 48.58 16.74 -23.08
C ASN A 100 47.42 15.81 -22.72
N ALA A 101 46.36 15.84 -23.53
CA ALA A 101 45.12 15.10 -23.36
C ALA A 101 44.44 14.93 -24.74
N PRO A 102 43.61 13.90 -24.94
CA PRO A 102 42.87 13.74 -26.19
C PRO A 102 41.86 14.87 -26.46
N PRO A 103 41.45 15.04 -27.73
CA PRO A 103 40.30 15.87 -28.07
C PRO A 103 39.00 15.35 -27.42
N PRO A 104 38.04 16.22 -27.05
CA PRO A 104 38.05 17.69 -27.24
C PRO A 104 38.80 18.46 -26.16
N ALA A 105 39.23 17.82 -25.07
CA ALA A 105 39.74 18.51 -23.88
C ALA A 105 41.13 19.12 -24.05
N GLY A 106 41.98 18.56 -24.91
CA GLY A 106 43.35 19.03 -25.16
C GLY A 106 43.69 19.23 -26.63
N GLN A 107 44.84 19.88 -26.88
CA GLN A 107 45.51 19.81 -28.18
C GLN A 107 46.21 18.45 -28.29
N GLY A 108 45.45 17.41 -28.66
CA GLY A 108 45.97 16.05 -28.85
C GLY A 108 47.27 16.07 -29.65
N GLY A 109 48.35 15.65 -28.99
CA GLY A 109 49.71 15.96 -29.42
C GLY A 109 50.38 14.92 -30.33
N ASP A 110 50.63 15.30 -31.59
CA ASP A 110 51.43 14.56 -32.58
C ASP A 110 52.92 14.32 -32.19
N THR A 111 53.35 14.74 -30.99
CA THR A 111 54.78 14.77 -30.58
C THR A 111 55.10 14.20 -29.20
N GLY A 112 54.23 13.35 -28.64
CA GLY A 112 54.56 12.49 -27.48
C GLY A 112 54.20 11.02 -27.76
N CYS A 113 53.78 10.28 -26.73
CA CYS A 113 53.28 8.90 -26.85
C CYS A 113 51.99 8.83 -27.69
N SER A 114 52.09 8.90 -29.02
CA SER A 114 50.92 9.01 -29.92
C SER A 114 49.93 7.85 -29.82
N GLN A 115 50.37 6.70 -29.32
CA GLN A 115 49.59 5.49 -29.01
C GLN A 115 48.68 5.61 -27.76
N TRP A 116 48.64 6.78 -27.12
CA TRP A 116 47.78 7.10 -25.97
C TRP A 116 46.82 8.27 -26.27
N TRP A 117 46.78 8.72 -27.52
CA TRP A 117 46.01 9.88 -28.02
C TRP A 117 45.52 9.64 -29.46
N ASP A 118 45.31 8.38 -29.84
CA ASP A 118 44.83 7.96 -31.16
C ASP A 118 43.32 7.64 -31.20
N GLY A 119 42.68 7.58 -30.02
CA GLY A 119 41.27 7.24 -29.82
C GLY A 119 41.01 5.77 -29.47
N ASP A 120 42.03 4.90 -29.54
CA ASP A 120 41.87 3.45 -29.44
C ASP A 120 42.47 2.88 -28.13
N ASP A 121 41.90 1.79 -27.62
CA ASP A 121 42.31 1.07 -26.40
C ASP A 121 42.49 1.92 -25.12
N LEU A 122 43.66 2.52 -24.90
CA LEU A 122 44.03 3.23 -23.67
C LEU A 122 44.39 4.68 -23.95
N GLU A 123 43.49 5.58 -23.56
CA GLU A 123 43.67 7.03 -23.62
C GLU A 123 44.23 7.59 -22.31
N ALA A 124 44.93 8.72 -22.36
CA ALA A 124 45.58 9.27 -21.17
C ALA A 124 45.65 10.81 -21.08
N VAL A 125 45.53 11.34 -19.86
CA VAL A 125 45.92 12.72 -19.52
C VAL A 125 47.30 12.68 -18.89
N SER A 126 48.19 13.50 -19.43
CA SER A 126 49.56 13.69 -18.96
C SER A 126 49.78 15.12 -18.52
N PHE A 127 50.53 15.32 -17.43
CA PHE A 127 51.01 16.65 -17.05
C PHE A 127 52.38 16.60 -16.37
N GLY A 128 53.12 17.69 -16.54
CA GLY A 128 54.35 17.99 -15.84
C GLY A 128 54.34 19.46 -15.41
N LEU A 129 54.62 19.72 -14.13
CA LEU A 129 54.65 21.07 -13.58
C LEU A 129 55.89 21.30 -12.71
N VAL A 130 56.33 22.56 -12.68
CA VAL A 130 57.36 23.06 -11.77
C VAL A 130 56.72 24.13 -10.89
N ILE A 131 56.92 24.03 -9.58
CA ILE A 131 56.42 24.99 -8.57
C ILE A 131 57.53 25.99 -8.22
N ASP A 132 57.17 27.26 -7.97
CA ASP A 132 58.11 28.25 -7.45
C ASP A 132 58.21 28.17 -5.91
N GLY A 133 59.43 28.26 -5.37
CA GLY A 133 59.69 28.16 -3.93
C GLY A 133 59.65 26.73 -3.35
N GLU A 134 59.33 26.62 -2.06
CA GLU A 134 59.16 25.36 -1.33
C GLU A 134 57.68 25.02 -1.19
N TRP A 135 57.24 23.88 -1.71
CA TRP A 135 55.86 23.40 -1.57
C TRP A 135 55.77 22.20 -0.63
N THR A 136 55.11 22.37 0.52
CA THR A 136 55.01 21.34 1.58
C THR A 136 53.55 21.11 2.02
N GLN A 137 52.57 21.38 1.15
CA GLN A 137 51.17 21.13 1.49
C GLN A 137 50.88 19.63 1.58
N ILE A 138 50.05 19.25 2.56
CA ILE A 138 49.75 17.85 2.89
C ILE A 138 48.81 17.19 1.87
N LEU A 139 47.84 17.94 1.35
CA LEU A 139 46.92 17.47 0.32
C LEU A 139 46.75 18.58 -0.71
N THR A 140 46.95 18.27 -1.99
CA THR A 140 46.94 19.26 -3.08
C THR A 140 46.15 18.71 -4.28
N PRO A 141 45.06 19.35 -4.73
CA PRO A 141 44.43 18.98 -6.00
C PRO A 141 45.33 19.41 -7.16
N LEU A 142 45.58 18.50 -8.10
CA LEU A 142 46.45 18.74 -9.27
C LEU A 142 45.66 18.81 -10.56
N VAL A 143 44.80 17.82 -10.83
CA VAL A 143 44.03 17.74 -12.07
C VAL A 143 42.61 17.29 -11.75
N GLN A 144 41.62 17.81 -12.48
CA GLN A 144 40.25 17.35 -12.44
C GLN A 144 39.79 17.03 -13.86
N MET A 145 39.29 15.82 -14.08
CA MET A 145 38.86 15.31 -15.38
C MET A 145 37.36 15.10 -15.37
N GLU A 146 36.63 15.73 -16.29
CA GLU A 146 35.23 15.45 -16.53
C GLU A 146 35.13 14.31 -17.55
N MET A 147 34.59 13.18 -17.11
CA MET A 147 34.48 11.95 -17.88
C MET A 147 33.02 11.70 -18.24
N ARG A 148 32.78 11.08 -19.39
CA ARG A 148 31.48 10.54 -19.82
C ARG A 148 31.60 9.04 -20.01
N VAL A 149 30.66 8.28 -19.48
CA VAL A 149 30.50 6.87 -19.84
C VAL A 149 29.97 6.80 -21.27
N LEU A 150 30.69 6.15 -22.18
CA LEU A 150 30.20 5.92 -23.53
C LEU A 150 28.92 5.08 -23.46
N SER A 151 27.90 5.45 -24.25
CA SER A 151 26.60 4.81 -24.15
C SER A 151 26.67 3.30 -24.35
N GLY A 152 27.52 2.85 -25.29
CA GLY A 152 27.84 1.45 -25.59
C GLY A 152 28.30 0.58 -24.42
N ALA A 153 28.85 1.18 -23.35
CA ALA A 153 29.38 0.45 -22.21
C ALA A 153 28.24 -0.01 -21.28
N SER A 154 28.23 -1.29 -20.90
CA SER A 154 27.24 -1.82 -19.95
C SER A 154 27.79 -3.00 -19.16
N SER A 155 27.53 -3.04 -17.85
CA SER A 155 27.90 -4.19 -16.99
C SER A 155 29.42 -4.49 -16.93
N GLU A 156 30.26 -3.48 -17.04
CA GLU A 156 31.73 -3.62 -17.02
C GLU A 156 32.39 -2.75 -15.94
N SER A 157 33.61 -3.09 -15.56
CA SER A 157 34.44 -2.29 -14.64
C SER A 157 35.61 -1.67 -15.39
N THR A 158 35.72 -0.36 -15.37
CA THR A 158 36.88 0.37 -15.91
C THR A 158 37.78 0.84 -14.78
N THR A 159 39.08 1.03 -15.04
CA THR A 159 40.06 1.44 -14.03
C THR A 159 40.92 2.58 -14.54
N PHE A 160 40.96 3.67 -13.76
CA PHE A 160 41.93 4.74 -13.91
C PHE A 160 43.22 4.34 -13.19
N ALA A 161 44.35 4.42 -13.88
CA ALA A 161 45.66 4.06 -13.34
C ALA A 161 46.77 4.87 -14.04
N SER A 162 47.96 4.93 -13.46
CA SER A 162 49.15 5.37 -14.20
C SER A 162 49.66 4.23 -15.10
N PRO A 163 49.88 4.46 -16.40
CA PRO A 163 50.40 3.44 -17.30
C PRO A 163 51.87 3.12 -17.01
N PRO A 164 52.35 1.90 -17.33
CA PRO A 164 53.75 1.52 -17.17
C PRO A 164 54.73 2.47 -17.88
N PRO A 165 55.97 2.65 -17.38
CA PRO A 165 57.00 3.45 -18.06
C PRO A 165 57.22 3.02 -19.52
N ASP A 166 57.21 4.00 -20.44
CA ASP A 166 57.48 3.81 -21.86
C ASP A 166 58.61 4.73 -22.34
N PHE A 167 59.79 4.11 -22.45
CA PHE A 167 61.01 4.77 -22.88
C PHE A 167 61.02 5.14 -24.37
N THR A 168 60.09 4.65 -25.19
CA THR A 168 60.02 4.99 -26.63
C THR A 168 59.56 6.43 -26.85
N CYS A 169 58.71 6.95 -25.97
CA CYS A 169 58.21 8.32 -25.97
C CYS A 169 58.69 9.16 -24.76
N GLY A 170 59.59 8.63 -23.94
CA GLY A 170 60.20 9.35 -22.82
C GLY A 170 59.38 9.37 -21.53
N TRP A 171 58.34 8.55 -21.43
CA TRP A 171 57.60 8.35 -20.18
C TRP A 171 58.40 7.49 -19.20
N LEU A 172 58.76 8.07 -18.05
CA LEU A 172 59.57 7.39 -17.02
C LEU A 172 58.74 6.89 -15.83
N GLY A 173 57.42 7.02 -15.88
CA GLY A 173 56.53 6.85 -14.74
C GLY A 173 56.19 8.16 -14.02
N SER A 174 55.34 8.06 -13.00
CA SER A 174 55.03 9.15 -12.06
C SER A 174 56.30 9.53 -11.29
N ILE A 175 56.68 10.81 -11.32
CA ILE A 175 57.90 11.32 -10.68
C ILE A 175 57.58 12.60 -9.92
N VAL A 176 58.01 12.65 -8.66
CA VAL A 176 58.05 13.87 -7.83
C VAL A 176 59.52 14.18 -7.51
N THR A 177 59.92 15.45 -7.55
CA THR A 177 61.28 15.88 -7.18
C THR A 177 61.29 16.97 -6.13
N ASP A 178 62.27 16.91 -5.23
CA ASP A 178 62.53 17.95 -4.24
C ASP A 178 63.19 19.20 -4.84
N THR A 179 63.33 20.26 -4.04
CA THR A 179 63.99 21.53 -4.43
C THR A 179 65.49 21.43 -4.77
N ARG A 180 66.07 20.23 -4.68
CA ARG A 180 67.46 19.91 -5.07
C ARG A 180 67.51 18.99 -6.29
N GLY A 181 66.36 18.63 -6.87
CA GLY A 181 66.22 17.72 -8.00
C GLY A 181 66.37 16.24 -7.66
N ASN A 182 66.31 15.85 -6.37
CA ASN A 182 66.27 14.44 -5.99
C ASN A 182 64.86 13.90 -6.21
N ILE A 183 64.75 12.67 -6.72
CA ILE A 183 63.46 11.96 -6.82
C ILE A 183 62.97 11.63 -5.40
N VAL A 184 61.73 12.00 -5.11
CA VAL A 184 60.99 11.61 -3.92
C VAL A 184 60.30 10.27 -4.21
N PRO A 185 60.33 9.28 -3.29
CA PRO A 185 59.49 8.09 -3.39
C PRO A 185 58.02 8.43 -3.66
N THR A 186 57.38 7.68 -4.55
CA THR A 186 56.05 8.01 -5.05
C THR A 186 55.25 6.75 -5.37
N ILE A 187 54.02 6.69 -4.88
CA ILE A 187 53.01 5.70 -5.29
C ILE A 187 51.96 6.41 -6.18
N SER A 188 51.36 5.65 -7.09
CA SER A 188 50.17 6.10 -7.82
C SER A 188 49.07 5.08 -7.59
N GLN A 189 47.97 5.52 -6.99
CA GLN A 189 46.82 4.67 -6.71
C GLN A 189 46.04 4.37 -8.00
N GLN A 190 45.16 3.38 -7.93
CA GLN A 190 44.23 3.03 -9.01
C GLN A 190 42.81 3.24 -8.52
N LEU A 191 41.95 3.76 -9.39
CA LEU A 191 40.53 3.98 -9.12
C LEU A 191 39.70 3.13 -10.08
N SER A 192 39.03 2.11 -9.56
CA SER A 192 38.07 1.31 -10.33
C SER A 192 36.66 1.89 -10.22
N VAL A 193 35.99 2.02 -11.36
CA VAL A 193 34.62 2.53 -11.49
C VAL A 193 33.77 1.42 -12.14
N GLN A 194 32.60 1.16 -11.59
CA GLN A 194 31.64 0.20 -12.12
C GLN A 194 30.64 0.91 -13.04
N ILE A 195 30.46 0.38 -14.25
CA ILE A 195 29.45 0.84 -15.20
C ILE A 195 28.20 -0.02 -14.97
N SER A 196 27.16 0.60 -14.42
CA SER A 196 25.88 -0.08 -14.20
C SER A 196 25.18 -0.39 -15.52
N THR A 197 24.16 -1.25 -15.47
CA THR A 197 23.17 -1.30 -16.56
C THR A 197 22.18 -0.17 -16.38
N LEU A 198 21.65 0.38 -17.47
CA LEU A 198 20.46 1.24 -17.38
C LEU A 198 19.35 0.49 -16.63
N PRO A 199 18.62 1.13 -15.70
CA PRO A 199 17.43 0.52 -15.09
C PRO A 199 16.40 0.20 -16.18
N ALA A 200 15.54 -0.79 -15.93
CA ALA A 200 14.45 -1.15 -16.85
C ALA A 200 13.20 -0.27 -16.59
N PRO A 201 12.33 -0.02 -17.59
CA PRO A 201 11.01 0.58 -17.34
C PRO A 201 10.22 -0.30 -16.34
N SER A 202 9.85 0.25 -15.19
CA SER A 202 9.27 -0.54 -14.09
C SER A 202 8.43 0.32 -13.14
N PRO A 203 7.21 -0.11 -12.72
CA PRO A 203 6.53 -1.33 -13.16
C PRO A 203 6.24 -1.30 -14.68
N PHE A 204 5.96 -2.46 -15.25
CA PHE A 204 5.52 -2.62 -16.64
C PHE A 204 4.36 -3.59 -16.63
N ASP A 205 3.19 -3.06 -16.96
CA ASP A 205 1.91 -3.70 -16.74
C ASP A 205 1.14 -3.78 -18.07
N CYS A 206 0.39 -4.87 -18.25
CA CYS A 206 -0.53 -5.02 -19.36
C CYS A 206 -1.88 -5.59 -18.93
N ALA A 207 -2.93 -5.15 -19.62
CA ALA A 207 -4.31 -5.58 -19.43
C ALA A 207 -5.07 -5.44 -20.76
N GLU A 208 -6.17 -6.20 -20.93
CA GLU A 208 -7.02 -6.20 -22.13
C GLU A 208 -8.33 -5.45 -21.90
N ALA A 209 -8.77 -4.69 -22.91
CA ALA A 209 -10.15 -4.25 -22.99
C ALA A 209 -10.70 -4.29 -24.41
N SER A 210 -11.63 -5.22 -24.64
CA SER A 210 -12.34 -5.39 -25.91
C SER A 210 -11.40 -5.62 -27.09
N GLU A 211 -10.58 -6.67 -27.01
CA GLU A 211 -9.57 -7.08 -28.01
C GLU A 211 -8.35 -6.14 -28.13
N ILE A 212 -8.33 -5.00 -27.45
CA ILE A 212 -7.18 -4.06 -27.41
C ILE A 212 -6.35 -4.31 -26.15
N VAL A 213 -5.04 -4.52 -26.31
CA VAL A 213 -4.12 -4.61 -25.18
C VAL A 213 -3.54 -3.23 -24.84
N TYR A 214 -3.70 -2.84 -23.58
CA TYR A 214 -3.14 -1.62 -23.02
C TYR A 214 -1.86 -1.95 -22.26
N LEU A 215 -0.78 -1.25 -22.59
CA LEU A 215 0.51 -1.34 -21.92
C LEU A 215 0.77 -0.04 -21.14
N SER A 216 1.30 -0.13 -19.94
CA SER A 216 1.74 1.03 -19.14
C SER A 216 3.04 0.77 -18.39
N TRP A 217 3.83 1.82 -18.18
CA TRP A 217 5.10 1.74 -17.46
C TRP A 217 5.47 3.06 -16.77
N LEU A 218 6.38 2.96 -15.80
CA LEU A 218 7.14 4.13 -15.32
C LEU A 218 8.57 4.10 -15.86
N GLU A 219 9.06 5.27 -16.26
CA GLU A 219 10.43 5.49 -16.72
C GLU A 219 11.28 5.97 -15.54
N PRO A 220 12.15 5.13 -14.94
CA PRO A 220 12.97 5.52 -13.76
C PRO A 220 14.05 6.56 -14.09
N LEU A 221 14.37 6.72 -15.38
CA LEU A 221 15.08 7.83 -15.96
C LEU A 221 14.47 8.12 -17.33
N LEU A 222 14.65 9.34 -17.86
CA LEU A 222 14.15 9.70 -19.18
C LEU A 222 14.99 9.01 -20.27
N TYR A 223 14.38 8.13 -21.04
CA TYR A 223 15.00 7.49 -22.20
C TYR A 223 14.89 8.38 -23.45
N ASP A 224 15.76 8.19 -24.44
CA ASP A 224 15.60 8.79 -25.77
C ASP A 224 14.43 8.13 -26.52
N SER A 225 14.36 6.81 -26.43
CA SER A 225 13.31 5.99 -27.03
C SER A 225 13.04 4.72 -26.22
N LEU A 226 11.88 4.09 -26.46
CA LEU A 226 11.57 2.74 -25.97
C LEU A 226 11.22 1.84 -27.14
N ARG A 227 11.58 0.57 -27.03
CA ARG A 227 11.17 -0.50 -27.95
C ARG A 227 10.15 -1.38 -27.26
N ILE A 228 9.07 -1.69 -27.95
CA ILE A 228 8.02 -2.61 -27.51
C ILE A 228 8.02 -3.82 -28.45
N GLU A 229 8.11 -5.01 -27.86
CA GLU A 229 8.11 -6.30 -28.56
C GLU A 229 6.91 -7.13 -28.10
N ARG A 230 6.26 -7.83 -29.04
CA ARG A 230 5.22 -8.84 -28.78
C ARG A 230 5.75 -10.20 -29.26
N ASP A 231 5.84 -11.16 -28.35
CA ASP A 231 6.39 -12.51 -28.59
C ASP A 231 7.78 -12.50 -29.28
N GLY A 232 8.58 -11.46 -28.99
CA GLY A 232 9.92 -11.24 -29.54
C GLY A 232 9.96 -10.58 -30.94
N ALA A 233 8.82 -10.19 -31.50
CA ALA A 233 8.75 -9.34 -32.68
C ALA A 233 8.57 -7.86 -32.26
N ILE A 234 9.35 -6.95 -32.84
CA ILE A 234 9.20 -5.51 -32.59
C ILE A 234 7.88 -5.03 -33.20
N ILE A 235 7.00 -4.47 -32.36
CA ILE A 235 5.73 -3.86 -32.80
C ILE A 235 5.81 -2.33 -32.82
N ALA A 236 6.62 -1.72 -31.95
CA ALA A 236 6.80 -0.27 -31.93
C ALA A 236 8.18 0.16 -31.42
N GLU A 237 8.65 1.30 -31.94
CA GLU A 237 9.69 2.11 -31.31
C GLU A 237 9.12 3.53 -31.13
N ILE A 238 9.12 4.01 -29.89
CA ILE A 238 8.45 5.25 -29.47
C ILE A 238 9.44 6.17 -28.74
N ALA A 239 9.10 7.46 -28.60
CA ALA A 239 9.92 8.40 -27.81
C ALA A 239 9.75 8.16 -26.31
N GLY A 240 10.75 8.56 -25.51
CA GLY A 240 10.65 8.57 -24.05
C GLY A 240 9.62 9.56 -23.51
N GLY A 241 9.16 9.31 -22.28
CA GLY A 241 8.22 10.14 -21.55
C GLY A 241 6.74 9.95 -21.91
N ILE A 242 6.38 8.88 -22.64
CA ILE A 242 4.98 8.61 -23.02
C ILE A 242 4.26 7.78 -21.95
N GLY A 243 4.92 6.77 -21.36
CA GLY A 243 4.38 5.95 -20.26
C GLY A 243 3.27 4.95 -20.64
N THR A 244 2.66 5.02 -21.82
CA THR A 244 1.59 4.11 -22.28
C THR A 244 1.69 3.74 -23.76
N TYR A 245 1.09 2.61 -24.13
CA TYR A 245 0.94 2.15 -25.52
C TYR A 245 -0.33 1.28 -25.66
N GLU A 246 -0.96 1.31 -26.84
CA GLU A 246 -2.11 0.46 -27.16
C GLU A 246 -1.76 -0.46 -28.34
N ASP A 247 -1.94 -1.76 -28.17
CA ASP A 247 -1.79 -2.76 -29.22
C ASP A 247 -3.16 -3.23 -29.71
N HIS A 248 -3.52 -2.77 -30.90
CA HIS A 248 -4.78 -3.07 -31.60
C HIS A 248 -4.65 -4.30 -32.53
N ASP A 249 -3.44 -4.87 -32.68
CA ASP A 249 -3.14 -5.97 -33.60
C ASP A 249 -2.99 -7.33 -32.86
N ALA A 250 -3.41 -7.43 -31.60
CA ALA A 250 -3.32 -8.66 -30.81
C ALA A 250 -4.42 -9.67 -31.22
N GLU A 251 -4.11 -10.97 -31.25
CA GLU A 251 -5.05 -11.98 -31.75
C GLU A 251 -5.99 -12.47 -30.64
N LEU A 252 -7.31 -12.41 -30.87
CA LEU A 252 -8.32 -12.97 -29.97
C LEU A 252 -8.09 -14.48 -29.72
N GLY A 253 -8.08 -14.87 -28.46
CA GLY A 253 -7.76 -16.22 -27.97
C GLY A 253 -6.27 -16.50 -27.76
N SER A 254 -5.39 -15.49 -27.85
CA SER A 254 -3.95 -15.61 -27.60
C SER A 254 -3.54 -15.09 -26.21
N THR A 255 -2.33 -15.47 -25.78
CA THR A 255 -1.70 -14.96 -24.54
C THR A 255 -0.32 -14.39 -24.88
N PRO A 256 -0.25 -13.22 -25.55
CA PRO A 256 1.02 -12.62 -25.95
C PRO A 256 1.89 -12.25 -24.75
N THR A 257 3.20 -12.40 -24.91
CA THR A 257 4.20 -11.88 -23.98
C THR A 257 4.80 -10.60 -24.53
N TYR A 258 4.54 -9.48 -23.84
CA TYR A 258 5.11 -8.20 -24.16
C TYR A 258 6.45 -8.00 -23.48
N ARG A 259 7.35 -7.27 -24.14
CA ARG A 259 8.61 -6.79 -23.57
C ARG A 259 8.81 -5.33 -23.90
N ILE A 260 9.32 -4.57 -22.93
CA ILE A 260 9.70 -3.18 -23.11
C ILE A 260 11.15 -2.96 -22.67
N SER A 261 11.91 -2.25 -23.51
CA SER A 261 13.29 -1.83 -23.22
C SER A 261 13.43 -0.35 -23.48
N GLY A 262 13.95 0.41 -22.52
CA GLY A 262 14.31 1.82 -22.70
C GLY A 262 15.70 1.94 -23.32
N PHE A 263 15.92 2.97 -24.13
CA PHE A 263 17.21 3.23 -24.79
C PHE A 263 17.72 4.62 -24.44
N SER A 264 18.97 4.71 -24.01
CA SER A 264 19.71 5.97 -23.85
C SER A 264 20.94 5.96 -24.73
N ALA A 265 21.06 6.95 -25.63
CA ALA A 265 22.12 7.08 -26.63
C ALA A 265 22.43 5.76 -27.38
N SER A 266 21.36 5.06 -27.82
CA SER A 266 21.34 3.76 -28.49
C SER A 266 21.63 2.51 -27.65
N VAL A 267 21.82 2.60 -26.33
CA VAL A 267 22.01 1.42 -25.47
C VAL A 267 20.74 1.03 -24.70
N PRO A 268 20.37 -0.27 -24.71
CA PRO A 268 19.16 -0.76 -24.06
C PRO A 268 19.33 -0.94 -22.55
N SER A 269 18.24 -0.72 -21.82
CA SER A 269 18.01 -1.34 -20.52
C SER A 269 17.83 -2.86 -20.66
N PRO A 270 17.93 -3.63 -19.57
CA PRO A 270 17.27 -4.93 -19.49
C PRO A 270 15.78 -4.78 -19.84
N PRO A 271 15.16 -5.78 -20.50
CA PRO A 271 13.74 -5.74 -20.81
C PRO A 271 12.91 -6.05 -19.58
N SER A 272 11.87 -5.24 -19.34
CA SER A 272 10.74 -5.64 -18.50
C SER A 272 9.73 -6.42 -19.34
N ALA A 273 8.97 -7.33 -18.73
CA ALA A 273 8.03 -8.19 -19.44
C ALA A 273 6.72 -8.40 -18.66
N CYS A 274 5.62 -8.53 -19.39
CA CYS A 274 4.31 -8.90 -18.87
C CYS A 274 3.60 -9.81 -19.89
N SER A 275 2.57 -10.53 -19.46
CA SER A 275 1.75 -11.38 -20.32
C SER A 275 0.28 -11.17 -19.96
N VAL A 276 -0.57 -11.07 -20.98
CA VAL A 276 -2.03 -10.86 -20.85
C VAL A 276 -2.75 -11.85 -21.76
N THR A 277 -3.97 -12.25 -21.42
CA THR A 277 -4.81 -13.08 -22.31
C THR A 277 -5.79 -12.16 -23.03
N VAL A 278 -5.89 -12.30 -24.34
CA VAL A 278 -6.84 -11.53 -25.16
C VAL A 278 -8.07 -12.41 -25.38
N ASP A 279 -9.14 -12.19 -24.64
CA ASP A 279 -10.37 -12.98 -24.71
C ASP A 279 -11.64 -12.16 -25.03
N GLY A 280 -11.49 -10.84 -25.25
CA GLY A 280 -12.56 -9.90 -25.54
C GLY A 280 -13.26 -9.36 -24.30
N VAL A 281 -12.87 -9.78 -23.09
CA VAL A 281 -13.45 -9.35 -21.83
C VAL A 281 -12.55 -8.29 -21.19
N ILE A 282 -13.12 -7.13 -20.87
CA ILE A 282 -12.42 -6.06 -20.15
C ILE A 282 -11.87 -6.63 -18.84
N ASP A 283 -10.55 -6.58 -18.66
CA ASP A 283 -9.87 -7.07 -17.46
C ASP A 283 -10.38 -6.38 -16.20
N ALA A 284 -10.29 -7.11 -15.07
CA ALA A 284 -10.70 -6.62 -13.78
C ALA A 284 -9.67 -5.65 -13.16
N PRO A 285 -10.08 -4.75 -12.24
CA PRO A 285 -9.15 -4.03 -11.38
C PRO A 285 -8.28 -5.00 -10.56
N ASP A 286 -6.98 -4.78 -10.56
CA ASP A 286 -6.01 -5.72 -9.98
C ASP A 286 -5.82 -5.50 -8.47
N ALA A 287 -5.32 -6.52 -7.77
CA ALA A 287 -4.97 -6.48 -6.35
C ALA A 287 -6.07 -5.90 -5.42
N LEU A 288 -7.34 -6.25 -5.66
CA LEU A 288 -8.44 -5.87 -4.78
C LEU A 288 -8.24 -6.46 -3.38
N SER A 289 -8.41 -5.61 -2.37
CA SER A 289 -8.34 -5.95 -0.95
C SER A 289 -9.49 -5.29 -0.21
N CYS A 290 -10.05 -5.99 0.78
CA CYS A 290 -10.98 -5.45 1.77
C CYS A 290 -10.33 -5.54 3.15
N LEU A 291 -10.38 -4.45 3.91
CA LEU A 291 -9.84 -4.36 5.26
C LEU A 291 -10.83 -3.60 6.15
N ASP A 292 -11.00 -4.06 7.38
CA ASP A 292 -11.62 -3.24 8.43
C ASP A 292 -10.71 -2.02 8.70
N ASN A 293 -11.30 -0.83 8.71
CA ASN A 293 -10.61 0.42 9.05
C ASN A 293 -11.14 1.11 10.32
N GLY A 294 -12.05 0.47 11.06
CA GLY A 294 -12.73 1.01 12.24
C GLY A 294 -13.87 1.99 11.94
N ALA A 295 -14.11 2.32 10.67
CA ALA A 295 -15.22 3.15 10.18
C ALA A 295 -16.03 2.44 9.07
N GLY A 296 -15.78 1.14 8.84
CA GLY A 296 -16.35 0.34 7.76
C GLY A 296 -15.31 -0.55 7.07
N VAL A 297 -15.67 -1.11 5.92
CA VAL A 297 -14.75 -1.89 5.07
C VAL A 297 -14.11 -0.98 4.03
N LEU A 298 -12.80 -0.75 4.16
CA LEU A 298 -11.98 -0.13 3.13
C LEU A 298 -11.68 -1.15 2.02
N LEU A 299 -12.22 -0.88 0.83
CA LEU A 299 -11.81 -1.50 -0.43
C LEU A 299 -10.64 -0.72 -1.03
N SER A 300 -9.61 -1.41 -1.51
CA SER A 300 -8.47 -0.81 -2.22
C SER A 300 -8.00 -1.73 -3.35
N TRP A 301 -7.74 -1.16 -4.53
CA TRP A 301 -7.36 -1.89 -5.75
C TRP A 301 -6.45 -1.04 -6.67
N GLN A 302 -5.98 -1.64 -7.77
CA GLN A 302 -5.16 -0.99 -8.79
C GLN A 302 -5.88 -0.97 -10.16
N ASN A 303 -5.94 0.20 -10.79
CA ASN A 303 -6.51 0.36 -12.12
C ASN A 303 -5.44 0.10 -13.18
N ARG A 304 -5.48 -1.07 -13.84
CA ARG A 304 -4.60 -1.42 -14.97
C ARG A 304 -5.04 -0.81 -16.31
N LEU A 305 -6.30 -0.39 -16.39
CA LEU A 305 -6.96 0.13 -17.59
C LEU A 305 -7.58 1.52 -17.36
N PRO A 306 -7.80 2.31 -18.43
CA PRO A 306 -8.46 3.61 -18.36
C PRO A 306 -9.99 3.47 -18.24
N TYR A 307 -10.47 2.88 -17.15
CA TYR A 307 -11.90 2.71 -16.89
C TYR A 307 -12.66 4.04 -16.90
N ALA A 308 -13.80 4.10 -17.60
CA ALA A 308 -14.73 5.23 -17.61
C ALA A 308 -15.55 5.35 -16.31
N GLY A 309 -15.60 4.29 -15.52
CA GLY A 309 -16.18 4.19 -14.19
C GLY A 309 -15.96 2.77 -13.65
N LEU A 310 -16.27 2.54 -12.38
CA LEU A 310 -16.23 1.19 -11.79
C LEU A 310 -17.56 0.88 -11.10
N VAL A 311 -17.96 -0.38 -11.14
CA VAL A 311 -19.14 -0.91 -10.44
C VAL A 311 -18.65 -1.74 -9.26
N ILE A 312 -19.22 -1.47 -8.09
CA ILE A 312 -19.01 -2.22 -6.85
C ILE A 312 -20.29 -3.00 -6.57
N SER A 313 -20.13 -4.30 -6.38
CA SER A 313 -21.19 -5.23 -6.00
C SER A 313 -20.87 -5.86 -4.63
N ARG A 314 -21.91 -6.10 -3.83
CA ARG A 314 -21.83 -6.70 -2.49
C ARG A 314 -22.73 -7.92 -2.44
N GLN A 315 -22.20 -9.08 -2.06
CA GLN A 315 -22.89 -10.39 -2.13
C GLN A 315 -23.50 -10.68 -3.52
N GLY A 316 -22.83 -10.26 -4.60
CA GLY A 316 -23.30 -10.41 -5.99
C GLY A 316 -24.42 -9.45 -6.42
N SER A 317 -24.92 -8.60 -5.53
CA SER A 317 -25.89 -7.55 -5.85
C SER A 317 -25.19 -6.21 -6.10
N PHE A 318 -25.70 -5.41 -7.04
CA PHE A 318 -25.20 -4.05 -7.26
C PHE A 318 -25.28 -3.23 -5.97
N TYR A 319 -24.17 -2.58 -5.60
CA TYR A 319 -24.10 -1.69 -4.44
C TYR A 319 -23.93 -0.23 -4.88
N GLN A 320 -22.88 0.09 -5.64
CA GLN A 320 -22.64 1.48 -6.09
C GLN A 320 -21.78 1.56 -7.36
N THR A 321 -21.92 2.65 -8.12
CA THR A 321 -20.96 3.04 -9.18
C THR A 321 -20.04 4.15 -8.67
N VAL A 322 -18.73 3.99 -8.85
CA VAL A 322 -17.71 5.01 -8.54
C VAL A 322 -17.05 5.57 -9.81
N ALA A 323 -16.41 6.73 -9.69
CA ALA A 323 -15.88 7.48 -10.82
C ALA A 323 -14.63 6.85 -11.45
N ALA A 324 -14.34 7.23 -12.71
CA ALA A 324 -13.09 6.91 -13.39
C ALA A 324 -11.86 7.26 -12.53
N GLY A 325 -10.88 6.35 -12.49
CA GLY A 325 -9.64 6.55 -11.75
C GLY A 325 -9.72 6.36 -10.23
N THR A 326 -10.90 6.16 -9.64
CA THR A 326 -11.04 5.77 -8.23
C THR A 326 -10.32 4.44 -7.98
N SER A 327 -9.51 4.38 -6.92
CA SER A 327 -8.73 3.19 -6.51
C SER A 327 -9.04 2.70 -5.09
N THR A 328 -9.94 3.39 -4.39
CA THR A 328 -10.39 3.06 -3.04
C THR A 328 -11.86 3.38 -2.85
N PHE A 329 -12.53 2.63 -1.97
CA PHE A 329 -13.91 2.85 -1.56
C PHE A 329 -14.09 2.44 -0.10
N ILE A 330 -15.06 3.00 0.63
CA ILE A 330 -15.37 2.58 2.01
C ILE A 330 -16.86 2.26 2.08
N ASP A 331 -17.19 0.99 2.35
CA ASP A 331 -18.54 0.61 2.77
C ASP A 331 -18.68 0.91 4.26
N ILE A 332 -19.44 1.95 4.58
CA ILE A 332 -19.68 2.43 5.96
C ILE A 332 -20.81 1.68 6.68
N GLN A 333 -21.52 0.79 5.98
CA GLN A 333 -22.58 -0.07 6.54
C GLN A 333 -22.38 -1.52 6.08
N PRO A 334 -21.21 -2.15 6.36
CA PRO A 334 -20.92 -3.51 5.96
C PRO A 334 -21.78 -4.52 6.74
N LEU A 335 -22.08 -5.66 6.13
CA LEU A 335 -22.77 -6.75 6.82
C LEU A 335 -21.83 -7.39 7.85
N LEU A 336 -22.36 -7.72 9.03
CA LEU A 336 -21.60 -8.22 10.19
C LEU A 336 -21.98 -9.68 10.47
N GLY A 337 -21.07 -10.45 11.07
CA GLY A 337 -21.32 -11.85 11.46
C GLY A 337 -21.37 -12.87 10.31
N ILE A 338 -21.20 -12.43 9.06
CA ILE A 338 -21.13 -13.28 7.87
C ILE A 338 -19.93 -12.91 7.00
N PRO A 339 -19.40 -13.86 6.20
CA PRO A 339 -18.48 -13.54 5.12
C PRO A 339 -19.14 -12.64 4.07
N VAL A 340 -18.64 -11.42 3.91
CA VAL A 340 -19.05 -10.44 2.90
C VAL A 340 -18.11 -10.51 1.72
N ILE A 341 -18.66 -10.85 0.54
CA ILE A 341 -17.94 -10.81 -0.73
C ILE A 341 -18.20 -9.46 -1.39
N TYR A 342 -17.11 -8.72 -1.65
CA TYR A 342 -17.11 -7.53 -2.49
C TYR A 342 -16.53 -7.88 -3.86
N GLU A 343 -17.13 -7.32 -4.90
CA GLU A 343 -16.67 -7.43 -6.28
C GLU A 343 -16.55 -6.04 -6.89
N VAL A 344 -15.43 -5.75 -7.57
CA VAL A 344 -15.21 -4.51 -8.30
C VAL A 344 -14.97 -4.82 -9.77
N GLN A 345 -15.78 -4.25 -10.64
CA GLN A 345 -15.74 -4.40 -12.10
C GLN A 345 -15.41 -3.06 -12.77
N GLY A 346 -14.53 -3.09 -13.76
CA GLY A 346 -14.24 -1.93 -14.61
C GLY A 346 -15.32 -1.72 -15.67
N VAL A 347 -15.55 -0.47 -16.10
CA VAL A 347 -16.47 -0.13 -17.20
C VAL A 347 -15.73 0.64 -18.28
N ILE A 348 -15.79 0.18 -19.53
CA ILE A 348 -15.23 0.88 -20.70
C ILE A 348 -16.29 0.93 -21.80
N ALA A 349 -16.44 2.11 -22.42
CA ALA A 349 -17.46 2.40 -23.45
C ALA A 349 -18.94 2.09 -23.09
N GLY A 350 -19.23 1.76 -21.83
CA GLY A 350 -20.56 1.36 -21.33
C GLY A 350 -20.69 -0.13 -21.04
N GLU A 351 -19.74 -0.95 -21.46
CA GLU A 351 -19.69 -2.40 -21.17
C GLU A 351 -18.96 -2.64 -19.84
N GLN A 352 -19.45 -3.61 -19.07
CA GLN A 352 -18.85 -4.05 -17.79
C GLN A 352 -17.88 -5.20 -18.02
N GLY A 353 -16.71 -5.13 -17.38
CA GLY A 353 -15.67 -6.16 -17.45
C GLY A 353 -15.80 -7.29 -16.44
N ALA A 354 -14.74 -8.09 -16.37
CA ALA A 354 -14.55 -9.08 -15.32
C ALA A 354 -14.47 -8.42 -13.93
N GLY A 355 -14.87 -9.19 -12.92
CA GLY A 355 -14.85 -8.75 -11.52
C GLY A 355 -13.63 -9.24 -10.76
N SER A 356 -13.03 -8.32 -10.01
CA SER A 356 -12.05 -8.62 -8.98
C SER A 356 -12.79 -8.82 -7.67
N GLN A 357 -12.53 -9.90 -6.93
CA GLN A 357 -13.25 -10.23 -5.71
C GLN A 357 -12.33 -10.25 -4.49
N CYS A 358 -12.86 -9.78 -3.36
CA CYS A 358 -12.27 -9.98 -2.05
C CYS A 358 -13.36 -10.34 -1.03
N GLN A 359 -12.98 -11.03 0.05
CA GLN A 359 -13.91 -11.43 1.11
C GLN A 359 -13.38 -10.97 2.46
N ILE A 360 -14.27 -10.41 3.29
CA ILE A 360 -14.01 -10.07 4.69
C ILE A 360 -15.17 -10.56 5.55
N GLU A 361 -14.89 -11.07 6.74
CA GLU A 361 -15.89 -11.39 7.75
C GLU A 361 -15.63 -10.45 8.93
N LEU A 362 -16.54 -9.49 9.13
CA LEU A 362 -16.49 -8.65 10.32
C LEU A 362 -17.19 -9.37 11.47
N PRO A 363 -16.66 -9.32 12.70
CA PRO A 363 -17.38 -9.85 13.84
C PRO A 363 -18.71 -9.10 14.00
N LEU A 364 -19.72 -9.77 14.54
CA LEU A 364 -20.86 -9.04 15.11
C LEU A 364 -20.32 -8.08 16.20
N PRO A 365 -20.91 -6.89 16.38
CA PRO A 365 -20.67 -6.08 17.56
C PRO A 365 -20.96 -6.92 18.80
N GLU A 366 -20.34 -6.56 19.94
CA GLU A 366 -20.48 -7.34 21.17
C GLU A 366 -21.95 -7.63 21.51
N LYS A 367 -22.16 -8.87 21.93
CA LYS A 367 -23.45 -9.52 22.14
C LYS A 367 -24.35 -8.68 23.06
N PHE A 368 -25.64 -8.59 22.76
CA PHE A 368 -26.60 -7.76 23.48
C PHE A 368 -26.60 -7.97 25.00
N PHE A 369 -26.63 -6.87 25.74
CA PHE A 369 -26.77 -6.85 27.20
C PHE A 369 -27.66 -5.70 27.67
N ILE A 370 -28.16 -5.79 28.90
CA ILE A 370 -28.80 -4.68 29.62
C ILE A 370 -27.80 -4.20 30.66
N ARG A 371 -27.42 -2.91 30.64
CA ARG A 371 -26.47 -2.37 31.62
C ARG A 371 -27.10 -2.41 33.02
N GLY A 372 -26.45 -3.07 33.95
CA GLY A 372 -26.98 -3.42 35.28
C GLY A 372 -27.60 -4.83 35.40
N ASP A 373 -27.78 -5.57 34.31
CA ASP A 373 -28.07 -7.03 34.32
C ASP A 373 -26.75 -7.79 34.14
N VAL A 374 -26.09 -8.07 35.26
CA VAL A 374 -24.73 -8.63 35.32
C VAL A 374 -24.77 -10.16 35.31
N ASN A 375 -25.88 -10.75 35.74
CA ASN A 375 -26.10 -12.19 35.68
C ASN A 375 -26.77 -12.66 34.38
N THR A 376 -27.19 -11.72 33.52
CA THR A 376 -27.82 -11.95 32.21
C THR A 376 -29.13 -12.72 32.29
N ASP A 377 -29.93 -12.46 33.35
CA ASP A 377 -31.25 -13.08 33.58
C ASP A 377 -32.44 -12.24 33.08
N GLY A 378 -32.18 -11.16 32.35
CA GLY A 378 -33.16 -10.25 31.78
C GLY A 378 -33.71 -9.23 32.79
N GLN A 379 -33.28 -9.26 34.06
CA GLN A 379 -33.82 -8.41 35.12
C GLN A 379 -32.72 -7.74 35.95
N THR A 380 -32.49 -6.46 35.73
CA THR A 380 -31.67 -5.62 36.64
C THR A 380 -32.21 -5.65 38.08
N ASN A 381 -31.59 -6.44 38.96
CA ASN A 381 -32.08 -6.74 40.30
C ASN A 381 -30.97 -6.77 41.37
N LEU A 382 -31.25 -7.28 42.57
CA LEU A 382 -30.26 -7.29 43.68
C LEU A 382 -29.11 -8.29 43.43
N SER A 383 -29.30 -9.27 42.55
CA SER A 383 -28.30 -10.31 42.24
C SER A 383 -27.09 -9.71 41.51
N ASP A 384 -27.31 -8.70 40.70
CA ASP A 384 -26.33 -8.07 39.80
C ASP A 384 -25.22 -7.32 40.54
N PRO A 385 -25.50 -6.33 41.41
CA PRO A 385 -24.45 -5.68 42.18
C PRO A 385 -23.78 -6.66 43.17
N ILE A 386 -24.46 -7.75 43.55
CA ILE A 386 -23.83 -8.81 44.36
C ILE A 386 -22.75 -9.54 43.54
N ILE A 387 -22.98 -9.84 42.27
CA ILE A 387 -22.00 -10.47 41.39
C ILE A 387 -20.84 -9.52 41.10
N THR A 388 -21.10 -8.24 40.78
CA THR A 388 -20.08 -7.20 40.66
C THR A 388 -19.16 -7.15 41.89
N LEU A 389 -19.73 -7.11 43.09
CA LEU A 389 -18.96 -7.10 44.34
C LEU A 389 -18.25 -8.44 44.63
N GLN A 390 -18.81 -9.58 44.22
CA GLN A 390 -18.14 -10.88 44.37
C GLN A 390 -16.93 -11.01 43.46
N TYR A 391 -17.01 -10.55 42.21
CA TYR A 391 -15.88 -10.47 41.30
C TYR A 391 -14.76 -9.60 41.89
N LEU A 392 -15.08 -8.35 42.23
CA LEU A 392 -14.11 -7.35 42.71
C LEU A 392 -13.38 -7.73 44.00
N PHE A 393 -14.05 -8.40 44.95
CA PHE A 393 -13.49 -8.64 46.30
C PHE A 393 -13.24 -10.10 46.68
N VAL A 394 -13.82 -11.05 45.96
CA VAL A 394 -13.83 -12.48 46.35
C VAL A 394 -13.39 -13.40 45.21
N GLY A 395 -13.21 -12.88 43.98
CA GLY A 395 -12.87 -13.70 42.82
C GLY A 395 -14.03 -14.57 42.34
N GLY A 396 -15.25 -14.03 42.41
CA GLY A 396 -16.42 -14.61 41.74
C GLY A 396 -16.29 -14.58 40.21
N GLU A 397 -17.23 -15.20 39.52
CA GLU A 397 -17.33 -15.13 38.06
C GLU A 397 -17.95 -13.79 37.63
N MET A 398 -17.65 -13.34 36.41
CA MET A 398 -18.22 -12.14 35.79
C MET A 398 -18.82 -12.53 34.44
N PRO A 399 -20.15 -12.74 34.36
CA PRO A 399 -20.82 -13.11 33.11
C PRO A 399 -20.73 -11.99 32.07
N CYS A 400 -21.07 -10.76 32.45
CA CYS A 400 -21.09 -9.60 31.56
C CYS A 400 -20.44 -8.38 32.22
N ALA A 401 -19.21 -8.04 31.82
CA ALA A 401 -18.44 -6.96 32.45
C ALA A 401 -18.93 -5.57 32.03
N SER A 402 -19.33 -5.41 30.77
CA SER A 402 -19.94 -4.17 30.23
C SER A 402 -21.29 -3.87 30.91
N ALA A 403 -22.06 -4.90 31.27
CA ALA A 403 -23.25 -4.70 32.11
C ALA A 403 -22.92 -4.32 33.56
N ALA A 404 -21.72 -4.64 34.04
CA ALA A 404 -21.30 -4.38 35.40
C ALA A 404 -20.70 -2.99 35.60
N ASP A 405 -20.13 -2.37 34.55
CA ASP A 405 -19.79 -0.94 34.51
C ASP A 405 -21.07 -0.12 34.39
N HIS A 406 -21.42 0.62 35.45
CA HIS A 406 -22.72 1.28 35.59
C HIS A 406 -22.76 2.65 34.92
N ASP A 407 -21.64 3.39 34.94
CA ASP A 407 -21.54 4.75 34.42
C ASP A 407 -20.76 4.88 33.09
N ASP A 408 -20.40 3.74 32.48
CA ASP A 408 -19.88 3.62 31.12
C ASP A 408 -18.52 4.31 30.96
N ASN A 409 -17.63 4.04 31.92
CA ASN A 409 -16.33 4.70 32.01
C ASN A 409 -15.15 3.84 31.50
N GLY A 410 -15.41 2.56 31.21
CA GLY A 410 -14.43 1.57 30.76
C GLY A 410 -13.53 1.06 31.88
N SER A 411 -14.03 1.03 33.11
CA SER A 411 -13.30 0.51 34.27
C SER A 411 -14.23 0.08 35.40
N LEU A 412 -14.35 -1.23 35.57
CA LEU A 412 -15.16 -1.84 36.63
C LEU A 412 -14.54 -1.64 38.02
N ASP A 413 -15.22 -0.89 38.90
CA ASP A 413 -14.81 -0.65 40.28
C ASP A 413 -15.96 -0.68 41.32
N LEU A 414 -15.67 -0.30 42.57
CA LEU A 414 -16.66 -0.32 43.66
C LEU A 414 -17.81 0.69 43.45
N GLY A 415 -17.55 1.76 42.71
CA GLY A 415 -18.52 2.79 42.32
C GLY A 415 -19.69 2.20 41.57
N ASP A 416 -19.47 1.23 40.69
CA ASP A 416 -20.52 0.61 39.88
C ASP A 416 -21.52 -0.17 40.73
N GLY A 417 -21.01 -1.12 41.52
CA GLY A 417 -21.84 -1.91 42.43
C GLY A 417 -22.59 -1.05 43.45
N VAL A 418 -22.00 0.05 43.90
CA VAL A 418 -22.66 1.02 44.80
C VAL A 418 -23.72 1.85 44.05
N SER A 419 -23.47 2.27 42.81
CA SER A 419 -24.40 3.06 42.01
C SER A 419 -25.60 2.24 41.56
N LEU A 420 -25.40 0.99 41.16
CA LEU A 420 -26.49 0.04 40.87
C LEU A 420 -27.35 -0.25 42.11
N LEU A 421 -26.75 -0.44 43.29
CA LEU A 421 -27.52 -0.51 44.56
C LEU A 421 -28.26 0.79 44.89
N SER A 422 -27.67 1.94 44.56
CA SER A 422 -28.29 3.26 44.76
C SER A 422 -29.51 3.44 43.84
N TYR A 423 -29.41 3.03 42.58
CA TYR A 423 -30.53 2.97 41.64
C TYR A 423 -31.67 2.12 42.20
N LEU A 424 -31.39 0.86 42.55
CA LEU A 424 -32.38 -0.13 42.98
C LEU A 424 -33.11 0.22 44.29
N PHE A 425 -32.45 0.90 45.25
CA PHE A 425 -32.99 1.09 46.60
C PHE A 425 -33.07 2.55 47.10
N ALA A 426 -32.36 3.48 46.48
CA ALA A 426 -32.24 4.87 46.95
C ALA A 426 -32.68 5.93 45.93
N GLY A 427 -33.04 5.53 44.70
CA GLY A 427 -33.39 6.47 43.62
C GLY A 427 -32.16 7.18 43.05
N GLY A 428 -31.04 6.45 42.92
CA GLY A 428 -29.86 6.90 42.18
C GLY A 428 -30.12 7.07 40.67
N SER A 429 -29.07 7.42 39.92
CA SER A 429 -29.11 7.42 38.46
C SER A 429 -29.45 6.03 37.92
N PRO A 430 -30.22 5.91 36.82
CA PRO A 430 -30.25 4.66 36.07
C PRO A 430 -28.85 4.34 35.52
N PRO A 431 -28.56 3.07 35.21
CA PRO A 431 -27.39 2.71 34.41
C PRO A 431 -27.33 3.52 33.12
N ALA A 432 -26.13 3.71 32.60
CA ALA A 432 -25.92 4.23 31.25
C ALA A 432 -26.53 3.28 30.19
N LEU A 433 -26.58 3.73 28.93
CA LEU A 433 -27.09 2.89 27.84
C LEU A 433 -26.13 1.71 27.59
N PRO A 434 -26.61 0.50 27.24
CA PRO A 434 -27.99 0.14 26.93
C PRO A 434 -28.84 -0.16 28.19
N PHE A 435 -29.86 0.66 28.46
CA PHE A 435 -30.80 0.45 29.58
C PHE A 435 -32.11 1.23 29.30
N PRO A 436 -33.31 0.72 29.63
CA PRO A 436 -33.62 -0.56 30.29
C PRO A 436 -33.76 -1.75 29.34
N THR A 437 -33.77 -1.51 28.02
CA THR A 437 -33.77 -2.55 26.99
C THR A 437 -32.36 -3.03 26.71
N ALA A 438 -32.22 -4.23 26.16
CA ALA A 438 -30.92 -4.72 25.72
C ALA A 438 -30.41 -3.90 24.54
N GLY A 439 -29.09 -3.86 24.37
CA GLY A 439 -28.44 -3.17 23.26
C GLY A 439 -26.97 -3.56 23.14
N THR A 440 -26.33 -3.00 22.13
CA THR A 440 -24.86 -2.97 22.01
C THR A 440 -24.29 -1.86 22.89
N ASP A 441 -22.99 -1.94 23.16
CA ASP A 441 -22.28 -0.88 23.90
C ASP A 441 -22.19 0.42 23.06
N PRO A 442 -22.71 1.57 23.54
CA PRO A 442 -22.59 2.85 22.85
C PRO A 442 -21.16 3.43 22.85
N THR A 443 -20.31 3.01 23.79
CA THR A 443 -18.91 3.42 23.90
C THR A 443 -17.98 2.22 24.08
N PRO A 444 -17.80 1.36 23.05
CA PRO A 444 -17.05 0.12 23.16
C PRO A 444 -15.62 0.30 23.71
N ASP A 445 -15.26 -0.53 24.69
CA ASP A 445 -13.95 -0.53 25.34
C ASP A 445 -13.39 -1.97 25.55
N ASP A 446 -12.48 -2.17 26.51
CA ASP A 446 -11.85 -3.47 26.80
C ASP A 446 -12.74 -4.40 27.68
N LEU A 447 -13.89 -3.92 28.17
CA LEU A 447 -14.91 -4.69 28.89
C LEU A 447 -15.87 -5.35 27.88
N GLY A 448 -16.14 -6.65 28.08
CA GLY A 448 -17.04 -7.42 27.23
C GLY A 448 -17.87 -8.44 28.00
N CYS A 449 -18.74 -9.16 27.28
CA CYS A 449 -19.67 -10.13 27.89
C CYS A 449 -19.39 -11.59 27.48
N LEU A 450 -18.86 -12.34 28.45
CA LEU A 450 -18.54 -13.77 28.33
C LEU A 450 -19.81 -14.57 28.07
N GLU A 451 -20.77 -14.42 28.97
CA GLU A 451 -22.17 -14.83 28.79
C GLU A 451 -22.98 -13.55 28.55
N PRO A 452 -23.62 -13.38 27.38
CA PRO A 452 -24.53 -12.26 27.09
C PRO A 452 -25.94 -12.58 27.55
N CYS A 453 -26.90 -11.67 27.35
CA CYS A 453 -28.29 -12.04 27.53
C CYS A 453 -28.74 -13.10 26.50
N PRO A 454 -29.21 -14.28 26.95
CA PRO A 454 -29.54 -15.39 26.06
C PRO A 454 -30.95 -15.25 25.46
N ASP A 455 -31.07 -14.29 24.54
CA ASP A 455 -32.11 -14.17 23.51
C ASP A 455 -33.57 -14.01 23.98
N LEU A 456 -34.12 -15.03 24.64
CA LEU A 456 -35.54 -15.22 24.92
C LEU A 456 -36.13 -14.22 25.92
N ASP A 457 -35.29 -13.59 26.76
CA ASP A 457 -35.69 -12.59 27.76
C ASP A 457 -35.16 -11.17 27.42
N CYS A 458 -34.50 -10.97 26.25
CA CYS A 458 -33.84 -9.69 25.90
C CYS A 458 -33.99 -9.17 24.46
N GLY A 459 -34.64 -9.89 23.52
CA GLY A 459 -34.98 -9.37 22.18
C GLY A 459 -33.77 -8.99 21.31
N GLY A 460 -32.71 -9.81 21.31
CA GLY A 460 -31.39 -9.39 20.83
C GLY A 460 -30.87 -10.06 19.56
N ASN A 461 -30.98 -11.39 19.42
CA ASN A 461 -30.09 -12.13 18.52
C ASN A 461 -30.67 -12.53 17.16
N GLN A 462 -31.91 -12.14 16.84
CA GLN A 462 -32.43 -12.29 15.48
C GLN A 462 -32.37 -10.95 14.73
N GLU A 463 -31.77 -10.96 13.54
CA GLU A 463 -31.61 -9.77 12.69
C GLU A 463 -32.98 -9.24 12.28
N GLY A 464 -33.24 -7.96 12.54
CA GLY A 464 -34.54 -7.32 12.37
C GLY A 464 -35.55 -7.56 13.50
N ASP A 465 -35.24 -8.24 14.60
CA ASP A 465 -36.18 -8.43 15.72
C ASP A 465 -36.57 -7.10 16.41
N GLU A 466 -35.67 -6.12 16.40
CA GLU A 466 -35.85 -4.84 17.08
C GLU A 466 -35.40 -3.68 16.20
N CYS A 467 -35.89 -2.47 16.49
CA CYS A 467 -35.52 -1.26 15.75
C CYS A 467 -33.99 -1.09 15.63
N LEU A 468 -33.24 -1.41 16.68
CA LEU A 468 -31.78 -1.24 16.76
C LEU A 468 -31.00 -2.23 15.88
N ASN A 469 -31.61 -3.34 15.45
CA ASN A 469 -30.96 -4.38 14.63
C ASN A 469 -31.66 -4.59 13.27
N SER A 470 -32.40 -3.57 12.80
CA SER A 470 -33.19 -3.59 11.56
C SER A 470 -32.40 -4.01 10.31
N MET A 471 -32.98 -4.90 9.49
CA MET A 471 -32.39 -5.37 8.24
C MET A 471 -32.35 -4.29 7.15
N SER A 472 -31.18 -3.94 6.61
CA SER A 472 -31.09 -2.98 5.51
C SER A 472 -31.64 -3.53 4.18
N ILE A 473 -32.61 -2.85 3.57
CA ILE A 473 -33.27 -3.25 2.32
C ILE A 473 -33.34 -2.12 1.28
N GLY A 474 -33.57 -2.50 0.03
CA GLY A 474 -33.69 -1.58 -1.12
C GLY A 474 -35.03 -1.69 -1.86
N LEU A 475 -35.10 -1.07 -3.03
CA LEU A 475 -36.21 -1.30 -3.97
C LEU A 475 -36.21 -2.75 -4.47
N GLY A 476 -37.39 -3.34 -4.63
CA GLY A 476 -37.57 -4.70 -5.11
C GLY A 476 -38.39 -5.56 -4.15
N ILE A 477 -37.97 -6.82 -4.00
CA ILE A 477 -38.67 -7.86 -3.23
C ILE A 477 -37.76 -8.29 -2.07
N THR A 478 -38.30 -8.27 -0.85
CA THR A 478 -37.68 -8.75 0.39
C THR A 478 -38.55 -9.86 0.97
N ASN A 479 -37.97 -11.02 1.26
CA ASN A 479 -38.67 -12.07 2.01
C ASN A 479 -38.30 -11.97 3.50
N PHE A 480 -39.25 -12.30 4.36
CA PHE A 480 -39.11 -12.23 5.81
C PHE A 480 -39.71 -13.49 6.48
N ASP A 481 -39.32 -13.72 7.74
CA ASP A 481 -39.88 -14.77 8.59
C ASP A 481 -40.04 -14.21 10.01
N THR A 482 -41.28 -14.00 10.46
CA THR A 482 -41.56 -13.55 11.83
C THR A 482 -41.67 -14.68 12.85
N THR A 483 -41.58 -15.97 12.47
CA THR A 483 -41.89 -17.13 13.34
C THR A 483 -41.19 -17.15 14.72
N ASN A 484 -39.99 -16.56 14.80
CA ASN A 484 -39.18 -16.53 16.02
C ASN A 484 -38.95 -15.11 16.55
N MET A 485 -39.56 -14.09 15.93
CA MET A 485 -39.44 -12.71 16.37
C MET A 485 -40.26 -12.44 17.63
N THR A 486 -39.91 -11.38 18.34
CA THR A 486 -40.55 -10.89 19.56
C THR A 486 -41.47 -9.71 19.24
N ASN A 487 -42.10 -9.13 20.27
CA ASN A 487 -42.94 -7.94 20.10
C ASN A 487 -42.14 -6.72 20.54
N SER A 488 -41.69 -5.88 19.61
CA SER A 488 -40.89 -4.70 19.93
C SER A 488 -41.66 -3.72 20.83
N PRO A 489 -40.99 -3.08 21.82
CA PRO A 489 -41.61 -2.15 22.74
C PRO A 489 -41.89 -0.77 22.13
N ASP A 490 -41.39 -0.48 20.92
CA ASP A 490 -41.58 0.80 20.26
C ASP A 490 -43.05 1.15 20.05
N PRO A 491 -43.43 2.43 20.22
CA PRO A 491 -44.81 2.86 20.07
C PRO A 491 -45.28 2.81 18.60
N TYR A 492 -46.51 2.36 18.42
CA TYR A 492 -47.32 2.54 17.21
C TYR A 492 -48.71 3.06 17.61
N ASP A 493 -49.41 3.74 16.70
CA ASP A 493 -50.74 4.29 16.97
C ASP A 493 -51.59 4.40 15.69
N GLU A 494 -52.83 3.89 15.75
CA GLU A 494 -53.82 4.01 14.68
C GLU A 494 -54.23 5.48 14.43
N LEU A 495 -53.99 6.41 15.37
CA LEU A 495 -54.29 7.84 15.19
C LEU A 495 -53.63 8.47 13.96
N ASN A 496 -52.46 7.97 13.55
CA ASN A 496 -51.77 8.46 12.34
C ASN A 496 -52.33 7.83 11.05
N CYS A 497 -53.03 6.69 11.15
CA CYS A 497 -53.54 5.90 10.02
C CYS A 497 -54.99 5.43 10.25
N PRO A 498 -55.93 6.35 10.49
CA PRO A 498 -57.28 6.00 10.93
C PRO A 498 -58.04 5.23 9.85
N SER A 499 -58.71 4.13 10.24
CA SER A 499 -59.45 3.24 9.33
C SER A 499 -58.59 2.37 8.40
N THR A 500 -57.30 2.20 8.73
CA THR A 500 -56.43 1.21 8.09
C THR A 500 -56.38 -0.12 8.83
N PHE A 501 -57.13 -0.27 9.93
CA PHE A 501 -57.21 -1.49 10.73
C PHE A 501 -55.87 -1.98 11.29
N LEU A 502 -54.99 -1.06 11.69
CA LEU A 502 -53.72 -1.41 12.34
C LEU A 502 -53.96 -2.21 13.63
N GLY A 503 -53.36 -3.39 13.73
CA GLY A 503 -53.55 -4.38 14.79
C GLY A 503 -52.57 -4.25 15.95
N GLN A 504 -52.04 -5.39 16.41
CA GLN A 504 -51.22 -5.52 17.61
C GLN A 504 -49.71 -5.48 17.37
N MET A 505 -49.25 -5.46 16.10
CA MET A 505 -47.83 -5.59 15.74
C MET A 505 -47.15 -6.75 16.50
N VAL A 506 -47.73 -7.96 16.49
CA VAL A 506 -47.11 -9.11 17.18
C VAL A 506 -46.04 -9.76 16.32
N GLN A 507 -45.00 -10.32 16.95
CA GLN A 507 -43.86 -10.97 16.30
C GLN A 507 -43.40 -10.14 15.09
N ASP A 508 -42.84 -8.97 15.38
CA ASP A 508 -42.60 -7.97 14.37
C ASP A 508 -41.14 -7.93 13.91
N VAL A 509 -40.93 -7.42 12.70
CA VAL A 509 -39.64 -7.37 12.03
C VAL A 509 -39.38 -5.98 11.46
N TRP A 510 -38.16 -5.52 11.66
CA TRP A 510 -37.67 -4.20 11.31
C TRP A 510 -36.75 -4.23 10.10
N PHE A 511 -36.96 -3.28 9.21
CA PHE A 511 -36.11 -3.02 8.06
C PHE A 511 -35.66 -1.56 8.02
N GLU A 512 -34.47 -1.31 7.51
CA GLU A 512 -33.98 0.03 7.18
C GLU A 512 -33.99 0.23 5.66
N PHE A 513 -34.76 1.18 5.16
CA PHE A 513 -34.81 1.56 3.74
C PHE A 513 -34.19 2.95 3.53
N THR A 514 -33.05 3.01 2.85
CA THR A 514 -32.48 4.28 2.37
C THR A 514 -32.94 4.57 0.95
N ALA A 515 -33.67 5.66 0.75
CA ALA A 515 -34.26 5.99 -0.54
C ALA A 515 -33.19 6.39 -1.58
N PRO A 516 -33.10 5.72 -2.75
CA PRO A 516 -32.07 6.00 -3.75
C PRO A 516 -32.34 7.30 -4.53
N THR A 517 -33.59 7.73 -4.62
CA THR A 517 -34.06 8.92 -5.33
C THR A 517 -35.20 9.58 -4.57
N SER A 518 -35.32 10.91 -4.64
CA SER A 518 -36.48 11.61 -4.10
C SER A 518 -37.68 11.39 -5.02
N GLY A 519 -38.84 11.04 -4.44
CA GLY A 519 -40.03 10.68 -5.20
C GLY A 519 -41.09 10.07 -4.28
N THR A 520 -41.92 9.19 -4.83
CA THR A 520 -42.84 8.35 -4.07
C THR A 520 -42.48 6.87 -4.23
N VAL A 521 -42.74 6.09 -3.19
CA VAL A 521 -42.64 4.63 -3.22
C VAL A 521 -43.90 4.00 -2.66
N THR A 522 -44.25 2.83 -3.18
CA THR A 522 -45.30 1.96 -2.63
C THR A 522 -44.64 0.81 -1.86
N LEU A 523 -44.99 0.65 -0.58
CA LEU A 523 -44.65 -0.52 0.22
C LEU A 523 -45.86 -1.45 0.23
N SER A 524 -45.68 -2.73 -0.08
CA SER A 524 -46.79 -3.68 -0.12
C SER A 524 -46.39 -5.07 0.34
N THR A 525 -47.22 -5.66 1.18
CA THR A 525 -47.17 -7.07 1.57
C THR A 525 -48.22 -7.94 0.86
N CYS A 526 -48.98 -7.40 -0.12
CA CYS A 526 -50.07 -8.05 -0.87
C CYS A 526 -49.63 -9.29 -1.71
N TYR A 527 -48.95 -10.28 -1.13
CA TYR A 527 -48.36 -11.42 -1.82
C TYR A 527 -49.04 -12.73 -1.37
N PRO A 528 -49.44 -13.65 -2.27
CA PRO A 528 -50.27 -14.82 -1.92
C PRO A 528 -49.64 -15.87 -0.99
N GLU A 529 -48.35 -15.74 -0.68
CA GLU A 529 -47.59 -16.66 0.19
C GLU A 529 -47.17 -15.99 1.52
N THR A 530 -47.62 -14.75 1.78
CA THR A 530 -47.43 -14.03 3.04
C THR A 530 -48.36 -14.56 4.14
N VAL A 531 -47.92 -14.45 5.40
CA VAL A 531 -48.73 -14.58 6.63
C VAL A 531 -50.10 -13.90 6.50
N PRO A 532 -51.16 -14.44 7.13
CA PRO A 532 -52.53 -14.15 6.72
C PRO A 532 -53.03 -12.72 7.00
N ASP A 533 -52.46 -12.00 7.97
CA ASP A 533 -52.91 -10.68 8.42
C ASP A 533 -51.68 -9.85 8.87
N THR A 534 -51.28 -8.84 8.07
CA THR A 534 -50.04 -8.07 8.28
C THR A 534 -50.30 -6.59 8.51
N ASP A 535 -49.60 -6.04 9.49
CA ASP A 535 -49.50 -4.60 9.73
C ASP A 535 -48.15 -4.06 9.26
N LEU A 536 -48.14 -2.84 8.72
CA LEU A 536 -46.96 -2.03 8.41
C LEU A 536 -46.99 -0.70 9.15
N VAL A 537 -45.84 -0.29 9.69
CA VAL A 537 -45.59 1.06 10.22
C VAL A 537 -44.25 1.56 9.71
N VAL A 538 -44.20 2.80 9.23
CA VAL A 538 -42.98 3.45 8.74
C VAL A 538 -42.66 4.66 9.60
N TYR A 539 -41.40 4.74 10.01
CA TYR A 539 -40.88 5.72 10.95
C TYR A 539 -39.73 6.55 10.34
N GLN A 540 -39.53 7.74 10.91
CA GLN A 540 -38.28 8.50 10.82
C GLN A 540 -37.73 8.76 12.23
N GLY A 541 -36.44 9.10 12.31
CA GLY A 541 -35.77 9.40 13.58
C GLY A 541 -34.74 8.34 13.94
N GLN A 542 -34.61 8.04 15.22
CA GLN A 542 -33.71 7.02 15.77
C GLN A 542 -34.51 6.18 16.78
N CYS A 543 -34.12 4.93 17.01
CA CYS A 543 -34.80 4.05 17.97
C CYS A 543 -34.92 4.68 19.36
N GLY A 544 -36.06 4.50 20.02
CA GLY A 544 -36.40 5.22 21.25
C GLY A 544 -36.82 6.70 21.08
N ALA A 545 -36.75 7.25 19.86
CA ALA A 545 -37.18 8.60 19.51
C ALA A 545 -37.83 8.66 18.09
N LEU A 546 -38.59 7.63 17.74
CA LEU A 546 -39.21 7.46 16.43
C LEU A 546 -40.46 8.35 16.23
N GLU A 547 -40.62 8.89 15.03
CA GLU A 547 -41.82 9.56 14.54
C GLU A 547 -42.47 8.72 13.43
N ILE A 548 -43.72 8.28 13.65
CA ILE A 548 -44.50 7.52 12.66
C ILE A 548 -44.90 8.44 11.50
N ILE A 549 -44.44 8.15 10.29
CA ILE A 549 -44.77 8.92 9.08
C ILE A 549 -45.88 8.27 8.23
N ALA A 550 -46.06 6.95 8.32
CA ALA A 550 -47.10 6.20 7.63
C ALA A 550 -47.35 4.84 8.30
N CYS A 551 -48.50 4.24 8.03
CA CYS A 551 -48.91 2.92 8.53
C CYS A 551 -50.15 2.41 7.77
N ASN A 552 -50.33 1.09 7.74
CA ASN A 552 -51.52 0.42 7.20
C ASN A 552 -51.58 -1.03 7.71
N GLY A 553 -52.78 -1.59 7.94
CA GLY A 553 -53.00 -3.04 8.15
C GLY A 553 -53.77 -3.65 6.97
N ASP A 554 -54.96 -3.11 6.67
CA ASP A 554 -55.76 -3.52 5.50
C ASP A 554 -55.40 -2.69 4.25
N GLY A 555 -54.62 -3.27 3.35
CA GLY A 555 -54.24 -2.70 2.06
C GLY A 555 -55.41 -2.72 1.07
N ALA A 556 -55.89 -1.53 0.66
CA ALA A 556 -57.12 -1.41 -0.14
C ALA A 556 -57.02 -2.00 -1.57
N VAL A 557 -55.82 -2.28 -2.07
CA VAL A 557 -55.60 -2.92 -3.39
C VAL A 557 -55.32 -4.42 -3.26
N CYS A 558 -55.04 -4.94 -2.06
CA CYS A 558 -54.95 -6.37 -1.83
C CYS A 558 -56.35 -7.01 -1.99
N THR A 559 -56.54 -7.88 -2.99
CA THR A 559 -57.86 -8.48 -3.31
C THR A 559 -57.81 -10.00 -3.37
N GLY A 560 -58.89 -10.67 -2.94
CA GLY A 560 -58.97 -12.13 -2.90
C GLY A 560 -58.61 -12.67 -1.52
N GLU A 561 -57.70 -13.65 -1.46
CA GLU A 561 -57.27 -14.31 -0.21
C GLU A 561 -56.20 -13.51 0.58
N VAL A 562 -55.82 -12.32 0.07
CA VAL A 562 -54.80 -11.42 0.65
C VAL A 562 -55.39 -10.11 1.21
N ASN A 563 -56.70 -10.08 1.49
CA ASN A 563 -57.41 -8.82 1.79
C ASN A 563 -57.16 -8.22 3.20
N PHE A 564 -56.22 -8.80 3.95
CA PHE A 564 -55.81 -8.37 5.30
C PHE A 564 -54.29 -8.08 5.34
N LEU A 565 -53.69 -7.80 4.17
CA LEU A 565 -52.27 -7.52 4.07
C LEU A 565 -52.05 -6.03 3.87
N ALA A 566 -51.00 -5.48 4.50
CA ALA A 566 -50.73 -4.05 4.48
C ALA A 566 -50.17 -3.53 3.15
N GLU A 567 -50.59 -2.31 2.80
CA GLU A 567 -50.08 -1.51 1.68
C GLU A 567 -50.03 -0.01 2.05
N ILE A 568 -48.86 0.61 1.84
CA ILE A 568 -48.64 2.05 1.98
C ILE A 568 -48.23 2.60 0.61
N PRO A 569 -49.21 3.09 -0.20
CA PRO A 569 -48.94 3.67 -1.51
C PRO A 569 -48.52 5.14 -1.40
N GLU A 570 -47.83 5.63 -2.44
CA GLU A 570 -47.43 7.05 -2.60
C GLU A 570 -46.60 7.64 -1.43
N LEU A 571 -45.85 6.82 -0.68
CA LEU A 571 -45.01 7.27 0.43
C LEU A 571 -43.92 8.24 -0.08
N SER A 572 -43.98 9.49 0.35
CA SER A 572 -43.04 10.53 -0.09
C SER A 572 -41.67 10.35 0.54
N VAL A 573 -40.65 10.05 -0.28
CA VAL A 573 -39.28 9.78 0.16
C VAL A 573 -38.27 10.77 -0.41
N THR A 574 -37.17 10.99 0.32
CA THR A 574 -36.07 11.91 -0.06
C THR A 574 -34.77 11.13 -0.23
N ALA A 575 -34.06 11.36 -1.35
CA ALA A 575 -32.80 10.69 -1.67
C ALA A 575 -31.79 10.76 -0.52
N GLY A 576 -31.20 9.61 -0.15
CA GLY A 576 -30.24 9.49 0.94
C GLY A 576 -30.82 9.66 2.35
N THR A 577 -32.15 9.71 2.49
CA THR A 577 -32.82 9.64 3.79
C THR A 577 -33.17 8.19 4.11
N SER A 578 -32.91 7.78 5.35
CA SER A 578 -33.27 6.47 5.88
C SER A 578 -34.68 6.49 6.50
N TYR A 579 -35.38 5.37 6.35
CA TYR A 579 -36.74 5.11 6.80
C TYR A 579 -36.78 3.74 7.48
N LEU A 580 -37.26 3.67 8.71
CA LEU A 580 -37.42 2.41 9.44
C LEU A 580 -38.82 1.86 9.19
N ILE A 581 -38.91 0.59 8.79
CA ILE A 581 -40.15 -0.09 8.42
C ILE A 581 -40.33 -1.24 9.41
N ARG A 582 -41.37 -1.19 10.23
CA ARG A 582 -41.79 -2.26 11.13
C ARG A 582 -42.95 -3.01 10.49
N LEU A 583 -42.87 -4.33 10.46
CA LEU A 583 -43.88 -5.23 9.91
C LEU A 583 -44.24 -6.26 10.97
N GLY A 584 -45.50 -6.35 11.39
CA GLY A 584 -45.95 -7.31 12.39
C GLY A 584 -47.26 -7.99 12.02
N GLY A 585 -47.70 -8.93 12.85
CA GLY A 585 -49.01 -9.56 12.74
C GLY A 585 -50.12 -8.75 13.42
N PHE A 586 -51.33 -8.79 12.86
CA PHE A 586 -52.50 -8.11 13.42
C PHE A 586 -52.91 -8.66 14.80
N ALA A 587 -52.86 -9.98 15.01
CA ALA A 587 -53.14 -10.62 16.29
C ALA A 587 -52.25 -11.84 16.58
N THR A 588 -52.36 -12.39 17.79
CA THR A 588 -51.43 -13.37 18.41
C THR A 588 -51.22 -14.73 17.71
N GLU A 589 -51.71 -14.93 16.48
CA GLU A 589 -51.44 -16.11 15.65
C GLU A 589 -50.98 -15.75 14.22
N ASP A 590 -50.85 -14.46 13.89
CA ASP A 590 -50.62 -13.95 12.52
C ASP A 590 -49.13 -13.71 12.24
N PHE A 591 -48.32 -14.76 12.36
CA PHE A 591 -46.86 -14.72 12.23
C PHE A 591 -46.30 -15.85 11.35
N GLY A 592 -45.07 -15.68 10.86
CA GLY A 592 -44.39 -16.59 9.94
C GLY A 592 -43.82 -15.94 8.68
N LEU A 593 -43.77 -16.71 7.59
CA LEU A 593 -43.13 -16.33 6.34
C LEU A 593 -43.94 -15.32 5.52
N GLY A 594 -43.24 -14.38 4.87
CA GLY A 594 -43.88 -13.52 3.89
C GLY A 594 -42.95 -12.69 3.02
N THR A 595 -43.57 -11.83 2.23
CA THR A 595 -42.88 -10.99 1.25
C THR A 595 -43.31 -9.54 1.38
N LEU A 596 -42.34 -8.66 1.60
CA LEU A 596 -42.45 -7.21 1.49
C LEU A 596 -41.91 -6.77 0.12
N THR A 597 -42.59 -5.84 -0.52
CA THR A 597 -42.14 -5.21 -1.78
C THR A 597 -42.06 -3.70 -1.62
N ILE A 598 -41.01 -3.09 -2.18
CA ILE A 598 -40.86 -1.63 -2.26
C ILE A 598 -40.64 -1.24 -3.72
N THR A 599 -41.58 -0.52 -4.31
CA THR A 599 -41.52 -0.07 -5.70
C THR A 599 -41.53 1.45 -5.80
N SER A 600 -40.71 2.02 -6.69
CA SER A 600 -40.80 3.44 -7.04
C SER A 600 -41.94 3.68 -8.03
N ASP A 601 -42.76 4.69 -7.78
CA ASP A 601 -43.94 5.03 -8.60
C ASP A 601 -43.61 5.97 -9.80
#